data_AF-H3SFS1-F1
#
_entry.id   AF-H3SFS1-F1
#
_cell.length_a   1.000
_cell.length_b   1.000
_cell.length_c   1.000
_cell.angle_alpha   90.00
_cell.angle_beta   90.00
_cell.angle_gamma   90.00
#
_symmetry.space_group_name_H-M   'P 1'
#
loop_
_entity.id
_entity.type
_entity.pdbx_description
1 polymer ?
#
loop_
_entity_poly.entity_id
_entity_poly.type
_entity_poly.pdbx_seq_one_letter_code
_entity_poly.pdbx_strand_id
1 'polypeptide(L)'
;MSNIILIGPILTGKSTLADILSQKLGYPRCSVDGMRWQYYEEIGFVEHQSNYKLAKHIIYTKDKTPEECAEEIISLVRCGTK
;
A
#
# COMPACT_ATOMS: atom_id res chain seq x y z
N MET A 1 -13.69 2.63 10.95
CA MET A 1 -13.07 2.05 9.73
C MET A 1 -11.80 2.82 9.44
N SER A 2 -10.70 2.13 9.12
CA SER A 2 -9.43 2.77 8.75
C SER A 2 -9.28 2.76 7.24
N ASN A 3 -8.94 3.90 6.63
CA ASN A 3 -8.66 3.94 5.20
C ASN A 3 -7.23 3.44 4.95
N ILE A 4 -7.07 2.47 4.04
CA ILE A 4 -5.77 1.93 3.63
C ILE A 4 -5.49 2.43 2.22
N ILE A 5 -4.38 3.14 2.04
CA ILE A 5 -3.92 3.64 0.74
C ILE A 5 -2.59 2.96 0.43
N LEU A 6 -2.53 2.17 -0.64
CA LEU A 6 -1.31 1.52 -1.11
C LEU A 6 -0.68 2.35 -2.22
N ILE A 7 0.54 2.83 -2.00
CA ILE A 7 1.27 3.72 -2.91
C ILE A 7 2.56 3.02 -3.34
N GLY A 8 2.94 3.10 -4.62
CA GLY A 8 4.17 2.48 -5.13
C GLY A 8 4.19 2.28 -6.66
N PRO A 9 5.36 2.01 -7.27
CA PRO A 9 5.52 1.82 -8.72
C PRO A 9 4.66 0.69 -9.30
N ILE A 10 4.46 0.65 -10.61
CA ILE A 10 3.75 -0.47 -11.26
C ILE A 10 4.47 -1.81 -10.97
N LEU A 11 3.72 -2.92 -10.94
CA LEU A 11 4.23 -4.28 -10.71
C LEU A 11 4.84 -4.57 -9.32
N THR A 12 4.65 -3.71 -8.32
CA THR A 12 5.13 -3.96 -6.94
C THR A 12 4.16 -4.75 -6.06
N GLY A 13 3.14 -5.39 -6.62
CA GLY A 13 2.21 -6.23 -5.85
C GLY A 13 1.08 -5.50 -5.11
N LYS A 14 0.93 -4.17 -5.27
CA LYS A 14 -0.15 -3.39 -4.62
C LYS A 14 -1.54 -3.96 -4.88
N SER A 15 -1.85 -4.32 -6.12
CA SER A 15 -3.16 -4.85 -6.48
C SER A 15 -3.43 -6.20 -5.82
N THR A 16 -2.39 -7.03 -5.66
CA THR A 16 -2.47 -8.31 -4.93
C THR A 16 -2.72 -8.06 -3.44
N LEU A 17 -1.97 -7.14 -2.83
CA LEU A 17 -2.18 -6.77 -1.42
C LEU A 17 -3.56 -6.17 -1.18
N ALA A 18 -4.03 -5.28 -2.06
CA ALA A 18 -5.37 -4.71 -1.96
C ALA A 18 -6.46 -5.78 -1.99
N ASP A 19 -6.27 -6.84 -2.78
CA ASP A 19 -7.20 -7.97 -2.85
C ASP A 19 -7.24 -8.76 -1.54
N ILE A 20 -6.06 -9.15 -1.04
CA ILE A 20 -5.93 -9.89 0.22
C ILE A 20 -6.54 -9.10 1.38
N LEU A 21 -6.26 -7.80 1.45
CA LEU A 21 -6.80 -6.92 2.50
C LEU A 21 -8.32 -6.79 2.39
N SER A 22 -8.85 -6.63 1.18
CA SER A 22 -10.30 -6.56 0.94
C SER A 22 -11.00 -7.82 1.44
N GLN A 23 -10.48 -9.00 1.09
CA GLN A 23 -11.02 -10.29 1.53
C GLN A 23 -10.92 -10.46 3.06
N LYS A 24 -9.76 -10.15 3.67
CA LYS A 24 -9.52 -10.36 5.11
C LYS A 24 -10.25 -9.37 6.02
N LEU A 25 -10.45 -8.13 5.57
CA LEU A 25 -11.07 -7.06 6.36
C LEU A 25 -12.54 -6.80 5.98
N GLY A 26 -13.01 -7.36 4.86
CA GLY A 26 -14.32 -7.03 4.30
C GLY A 26 -14.41 -5.59 3.77
N TYR A 27 -13.27 -4.99 3.41
CA TYR A 27 -13.22 -3.60 2.96
C TYR A 27 -13.44 -3.50 1.45
N PRO A 28 -14.15 -2.49 0.94
CA PRO A 28 -14.26 -2.27 -0.49
C PRO A 28 -12.89 -1.94 -1.10
N ARG A 29 -12.60 -2.52 -2.27
CA ARG A 29 -11.38 -2.26 -3.03
C ARG A 29 -11.66 -1.22 -4.13
N CYS A 30 -10.92 -0.12 -4.12
CA CYS A 30 -10.98 0.91 -5.15
C CYS A 30 -9.62 1.02 -5.86
N SER A 31 -9.60 0.97 -7.20
CA SER A 31 -8.40 1.20 -8.01
C SER A 31 -8.38 2.63 -8.53
N VAL A 32 -7.24 3.32 -8.42
CA VAL A 32 -7.05 4.72 -8.88
C VAL A 32 -6.26 4.76 -10.19
N ASP A 33 -6.14 3.62 -10.88
CA ASP A 33 -5.21 3.40 -11.99
C ASP A 33 -5.49 4.28 -13.22
N GLY A 34 -6.69 4.88 -13.33
CA GLY A 34 -7.08 5.76 -14.43
C GLY A 34 -6.34 7.11 -14.48
N MET A 35 -5.67 7.53 -13.39
CA MET A 35 -4.94 8.81 -13.30
C MET A 35 -3.41 8.65 -13.45
N ARG A 36 -2.93 7.42 -13.72
CA ARG A 36 -1.51 7.02 -13.58
C ARG A 36 -0.53 7.70 -14.53
N TRP A 37 -0.97 8.08 -15.73
CA TRP A 37 -0.04 8.41 -16.82
C TRP A 37 0.78 9.68 -16.59
N GLN A 38 0.40 10.56 -15.65
CA GLN A 38 1.10 11.83 -15.42
C GLN A 38 2.13 11.82 -14.28
N TYR A 39 2.18 10.77 -13.44
CA TYR A 39 2.93 10.83 -12.16
C TYR A 39 4.24 10.01 -12.11
N TYR A 40 4.47 9.06 -13.02
CA TYR A 40 5.43 7.98 -12.79
C TYR A 40 6.77 8.04 -13.52
N GLU A 41 7.04 9.01 -14.40
CA GLU A 41 8.24 8.91 -15.25
C GLU A 41 9.56 9.47 -14.70
N GLU A 42 9.61 10.42 -13.75
CA GLU A 42 10.84 11.24 -13.67
C GLU A 42 11.71 11.20 -12.41
N ILE A 43 11.31 10.57 -11.31
CA ILE A 43 12.06 10.74 -10.04
C ILE A 43 11.95 9.49 -9.18
N GLY A 44 13.09 8.86 -8.87
CA GLY A 44 13.20 7.62 -8.09
C GLY A 44 12.18 7.52 -6.96
N PHE A 45 11.08 6.81 -7.25
CA PHE A 45 9.85 6.92 -6.47
C PHE A 45 10.04 6.45 -5.04
N VAL A 46 10.81 5.39 -4.82
CA VAL A 46 10.94 4.70 -3.54
C VAL A 46 11.58 5.59 -2.47
N GLU A 47 12.65 6.30 -2.83
CA GLU A 47 13.46 7.10 -1.90
C GLU A 47 13.01 8.57 -1.82
N HIS A 48 12.00 8.96 -2.59
CA HIS A 48 11.54 10.34 -2.60
C HIS A 48 10.96 10.75 -1.24
N GLN A 49 11.38 11.90 -0.73
CA GLN A 49 11.05 12.38 0.62
C GLN A 49 9.53 12.47 0.88
N SER A 50 8.73 12.69 -0.17
CA SER A 50 7.26 12.72 -0.09
C SER A 50 6.65 11.43 0.46
N ASN A 51 7.25 10.26 0.19
CA ASN A 51 6.74 8.99 0.73
C ASN A 51 6.75 9.00 2.25
N TYR A 52 7.84 9.48 2.87
CA TYR A 52 7.95 9.57 4.32
C TYR A 52 7.03 10.64 4.92
N LYS A 53 6.74 11.72 4.18
CA LYS A 53 5.83 12.79 4.61
C LYS A 53 4.36 12.37 4.56
N LEU A 54 3.98 11.55 3.58
CA LEU A 54 2.60 11.14 3.35
C LEU A 54 2.24 9.82 4.04
N ALA A 55 3.20 8.91 4.19
CA ALA A 55 2.94 7.58 4.72
C ALA A 55 2.79 7.62 6.25
N LYS A 56 1.66 7.11 6.74
CA LYS A 56 1.49 6.82 8.17
C LYS A 56 2.33 5.62 8.62
N HIS A 57 2.51 4.65 7.72
CA HIS A 57 3.33 3.46 7.91
C HIS A 57 4.02 3.11 6.60
N ILE A 58 5.27 2.63 6.68
CA ILE A 58 6.06 2.17 5.53
C ILE A 58 6.34 0.69 5.73
N ILE A 59 5.93 -0.13 4.75
CA ILE A 59 6.13 -1.58 4.77
C ILE A 59 6.91 -1.96 3.51
N TYR A 60 8.06 -2.58 3.71
CA TYR A 60 8.87 -3.10 2.63
C TYR A 60 8.41 -4.51 2.26
N THR A 61 8.24 -4.76 0.97
CA THR A 61 7.77 -6.03 0.41
C THR A 61 8.90 -6.94 -0.06
N LYS A 62 10.14 -6.44 -0.12
CA LYS A 62 11.29 -7.25 -0.51
C LYS A 62 11.46 -8.39 0.48
N ASP A 63 11.64 -9.61 -0.04
CA ASP A 63 11.83 -10.85 0.73
C ASP A 63 10.64 -11.26 1.62
N LYS A 64 9.45 -10.70 1.37
CA LYS A 64 8.19 -11.08 2.03
C LYS A 64 7.17 -11.56 1.01
N THR A 65 6.36 -12.53 1.42
CA THR A 65 5.15 -12.92 0.70
C THR A 65 4.07 -11.82 0.81
N PRO A 66 3.13 -11.76 -0.15
CA PRO A 66 1.96 -10.90 -0.04
C PRO A 66 1.17 -11.11 1.27
N GLU A 67 1.09 -12.36 1.73
CA GLU A 67 0.38 -12.74 2.95
C GLU A 67 1.04 -12.15 4.20
N GLU A 68 2.37 -12.26 4.32
CA GLU A 68 3.13 -11.67 5.43
C GLU A 68 2.96 -10.14 5.47
N CYS A 69 3.05 -9.49 4.31
CA CYS A 69 2.81 -8.05 4.20
C CYS A 69 1.37 -7.67 4.60
N ALA A 70 0.38 -8.47 4.21
CA ALA A 70 -1.01 -8.21 4.56
C ALA A 70 -1.25 -8.36 6.07
N GLU A 71 -0.67 -9.37 6.72
CA GLU A 71 -0.76 -9.53 8.18
C GLU A 71 -0.12 -8.34 8.92
N GLU A 72 1.02 -7.84 8.44
CA GLU A 72 1.66 -6.65 8.98
C GLU A 72 0.73 -5.42 8.89
N ILE A 73 0.10 -5.18 7.74
CA ILE A 73 -0.88 -4.10 7.55
C ILE A 73 -2.08 -4.27 8.49
N ILE A 74 -2.63 -5.48 8.58
CA ILE A 74 -3.80 -5.78 9.42
C ILE A 74 -3.47 -5.53 10.90
N SER A 75 -2.27 -5.89 11.34
CA SER A 75 -1.81 -5.64 12.70
C SER A 75 -1.81 -4.15 13.04
N LEU A 76 -1.33 -3.30 12.12
CA LEU A 76 -1.30 -1.84 12.27
C LEU A 76 -2.70 -1.23 12.30
N VAL A 77 -3.60 -1.75 11.46
CA VAL A 77 -5.01 -1.30 11.43
C VAL A 77 -5.74 -1.66 12.72
N ARG A 78 -5.52 -2.87 13.27
CA ARG A 78 -6.20 -3.38 14.47
C ARG A 78 -5.66 -2.83 15.77
N CYS A 79 -4.35 -2.56 15.85
CA CYS A 79 -3.73 -2.04 17.08
C CYS A 79 -4.17 -0.61 17.40
N GLY A 80 -4.78 0.09 16.43
CA GLY A 80 -5.15 1.50 16.56
C GLY A 80 -3.89 2.34 16.60
N THR A 81 -3.57 3.00 15.50
CA THR A 81 -2.59 4.09 15.54
C THR A 81 -3.01 5.10 16.60
N LYS A 82 -2.23 5.19 17.68
CA LYS A 82 -2.30 6.28 18.65
C LYS A 82 -2.12 7.63 17.96
#